data_AF-A0A3D5JVK2-F1
#
_entry.id   AF-A0A3D5JVK2-F1
#
_cell.length_a   1.000
_cell.length_b   1.000
_cell.length_c   1.000
_cell.angle_alpha   90.00
_cell.angle_beta   90.00
_cell.angle_gamma   90.00
#
_symmetry.space_group_name_H-M   'P 1'
#
loop_
_entity.id
_entity.type
_entity.pdbx_description
1 polymer ?
#
loop_
_entity_poly.entity_id
_entity_poly.type
_entity_poly.pdbx_seq_one_letter_code
_entity_poly.pdbx_strand_id
1 'polypeptide(L)'
;MKGGYRVDTFVHLLKPGKSDATAIARGKPAESELFLRLTTGDADDLMPQDGDPLPPKQIELVKRWIVEGAKFDETTETAALAGLLQPVEHPPAPESYPSPVPITALEFGPVGERLFASGYR
;
A
#
# COMPACT_ATOMS: atom_id res chain seq x y z
N MET A 1 -5.92 3.82 -5.64
CA MET A 1 -4.99 4.93 -5.37
C MET A 1 -5.16 6.05 -6.39
N LYS A 2 -6.12 6.95 -6.15
CA LYS A 2 -6.12 8.29 -6.76
C LYS A 2 -4.83 9.01 -6.33
N GLY A 3 -4.22 9.82 -7.20
CA GLY A 3 -3.02 10.61 -6.88
C GLY A 3 -1.71 10.12 -7.52
N GLY A 4 -1.60 8.85 -7.95
CA GLY A 4 -0.42 8.36 -8.68
C GLY A 4 0.91 8.43 -7.92
N TYR A 5 0.86 8.47 -6.58
CA TYR A 5 2.04 8.43 -5.72
C TYR A 5 2.69 7.05 -5.74
N ARG A 6 4.01 7.04 -5.81
CA ARG A 6 4.84 5.84 -5.77
C ARG A 6 5.49 5.75 -4.39
N VAL A 7 5.12 4.73 -3.63
CA VAL A 7 5.55 4.53 -2.23
C VAL A 7 6.46 3.30 -2.07
N ASP A 8 7.10 2.87 -3.15
CA ASP A 8 7.98 1.70 -3.17
C ASP A 8 9.40 2.01 -2.71
N THR A 9 9.90 3.22 -2.93
CA THR A 9 11.21 3.70 -2.46
C THR A 9 11.08 5.11 -1.87
N PHE A 10 12.02 5.49 -1.02
CA PHE A 10 12.01 6.82 -0.41
C PHE A 10 12.16 7.95 -1.46
N VAL A 11 13.00 7.73 -2.48
CA VAL A 11 13.13 8.66 -3.62
C VAL A 11 11.81 8.86 -4.35
N HIS A 12 11.05 7.78 -4.56
CA HIS A 12 9.76 7.87 -5.23
C HIS A 12 8.68 8.52 -4.37
N LEU A 13 8.72 8.32 -3.06
CA LEU A 13 7.80 8.92 -2.10
C LEU A 13 7.89 10.46 -2.09
N LEU A 14 9.08 11.02 -2.30
CA LEU A 14 9.29 12.47 -2.35
C LEU A 14 8.82 13.11 -3.67
N LYS A 15 8.63 12.32 -4.73
CA LYS A 15 8.23 12.85 -6.04
C LYS A 15 6.74 13.19 -6.05
N PRO A 16 6.35 14.31 -6.68
CA PRO A 16 4.95 14.65 -6.84
C PRO A 16 4.22 13.55 -7.62
N GLY A 17 2.97 13.33 -7.27
CA GLY A 17 2.08 12.41 -7.97
C GLY A 17 1.51 13.05 -9.24
N LYS A 18 0.36 12.56 -9.69
CA LYS A 18 -0.36 13.11 -10.87
C LYS A 18 -0.90 14.52 -10.68
N SER A 19 -0.94 15.03 -9.44
CA SER A 19 -1.46 16.37 -9.12
C SER A 19 -0.40 17.47 -9.17
N ASP A 20 0.87 17.14 -9.49
CA ASP A 20 2.04 18.03 -9.38
C ASP A 20 2.24 18.65 -7.98
N ALA A 21 1.39 18.30 -7.01
CA ALA A 21 1.46 18.76 -5.63
C ALA A 21 2.66 18.13 -4.92
N THR A 22 3.30 18.93 -4.05
CA THR A 22 4.43 18.47 -3.26
C THR A 22 4.00 17.29 -2.39
N ALA A 23 4.63 16.13 -2.62
CA ALA A 23 4.30 14.90 -1.92
C ALA A 23 4.47 15.06 -0.40
N ILE A 24 5.66 15.54 -0.01
CA ILE A 24 6.07 15.76 1.37
C ILE A 24 6.88 17.05 1.43
N ALA A 25 6.31 18.08 2.03
CA ALA A 25 6.96 19.34 2.32
C ALA A 25 7.65 19.24 3.70
N ARG A 26 8.98 19.12 3.70
CA ARG A 26 9.79 18.98 4.92
C ARG A 26 9.53 20.15 5.88
N GLY A 27 9.21 19.85 7.14
CA GLY A 27 8.87 20.85 8.17
C GLY A 27 7.45 21.43 8.06
N LYS A 28 6.69 21.09 7.01
CA LYS A 28 5.38 21.68 6.73
C LYS A 28 4.33 20.61 6.41
N PRO A 29 3.73 19.99 7.43
CA PRO A 29 2.71 18.95 7.23
C PRO A 29 1.49 19.46 6.46
N ALA A 30 1.08 20.72 6.66
CA ALA A 30 -0.08 21.29 5.96
C ALA A 30 0.14 21.51 4.44
N GLU A 31 1.40 21.60 3.98
CA GLU A 31 1.76 21.73 2.56
C GLU A 31 2.08 20.35 1.95
N SER A 32 1.98 19.27 2.72
CA SER A 32 2.28 17.90 2.28
C SER A 32 1.00 17.20 1.84
N GLU A 33 0.89 16.87 0.55
CA GLU A 33 -0.27 16.14 0.00
C GLU A 33 -0.52 14.82 0.75
N LEU A 34 0.54 14.13 1.16
CA LEU A 34 0.43 12.90 1.95
C LEU A 34 -0.40 13.15 3.22
N PHE A 35 -0.09 14.20 3.98
CA PHE A 35 -0.78 14.49 5.24
C PHE A 35 -2.23 14.96 5.01
N LEU A 36 -2.46 15.74 3.95
CA LEU A 36 -3.80 16.19 3.57
C LEU A 36 -4.71 14.99 3.23
N ARG A 37 -4.21 14.00 2.50
CA ARG A 37 -4.97 12.78 2.18
C ARG A 37 -5.28 11.89 3.38
N LEU A 38 -4.50 11.98 4.47
CA LEU A 38 -4.78 11.25 5.71
C LEU A 38 -5.80 11.98 6.62
N THR A 39 -6.02 13.27 6.40
CA THR A 39 -6.80 14.14 7.29
C THR A 39 -8.01 14.80 6.63
N THR A 40 -8.17 14.64 5.31
CA THR A 40 -9.29 15.19 4.56
C THR A 40 -10.62 14.63 5.07
N GLY A 41 -11.66 15.46 5.06
CA GLY A 41 -13.03 15.04 5.36
C GLY A 41 -13.76 14.44 4.14
N ASP A 42 -13.15 14.50 2.95
CA ASP A 42 -13.72 13.95 1.73
C ASP A 42 -13.39 12.45 1.61
N ALA A 43 -14.42 11.61 1.62
CA ALA A 43 -14.28 10.16 1.52
C ALA A 43 -13.62 9.71 0.20
N ASP A 44 -13.73 10.48 -0.89
CA ASP A 44 -13.15 10.12 -2.19
C ASP A 44 -11.64 10.36 -2.25
N ASP A 45 -11.12 11.24 -1.38
CA ASP A 45 -9.70 11.61 -1.31
C ASP A 45 -9.01 11.12 -0.03
N LEU A 46 -9.79 10.68 0.97
CA LEU A 46 -9.30 10.09 2.21
C LEU A 46 -8.62 8.75 1.93
N MET A 47 -7.38 8.62 2.39
CA MET A 47 -6.64 7.35 2.37
C MET A 47 -6.65 6.72 3.77
N PRO A 48 -6.94 5.40 3.90
CA PRO A 48 -7.13 4.42 2.82
C PRO A 48 -8.52 4.51 2.14
N GLN A 49 -8.57 4.32 0.81
CA GLN A 49 -9.80 4.47 0.01
C GLN A 49 -10.90 3.46 0.35
N ASP A 50 -10.51 2.21 0.60
CA ASP A 50 -11.41 1.08 0.86
C ASP A 50 -11.19 0.49 2.26
N GLY A 51 -10.71 1.31 3.21
CA GLY A 51 -10.36 0.88 4.55
C GLY A 51 -10.71 1.89 5.62
N ASP A 52 -10.61 1.47 6.88
CA ASP A 52 -10.86 2.37 8.00
C ASP A 52 -9.84 3.53 8.01
N PRO A 53 -10.28 4.76 8.36
CA PRO A 53 -9.36 5.87 8.56
C PRO A 53 -8.29 5.52 9.58
N LEU A 54 -7.08 6.03 9.36
CA LEU A 54 -5.98 5.79 10.29
C LEU A 54 -6.32 6.35 11.68
N PRO A 55 -5.97 5.64 12.77
CA PRO A 55 -6.14 6.15 14.11
C PRO A 55 -5.43 7.49 14.31
N PRO A 56 -6.00 8.44 15.09
CA PRO A 56 -5.41 9.76 15.30
C PRO A 56 -3.95 9.72 15.79
N LYS A 57 -3.61 8.70 16.59
CA LYS A 57 -2.24 8.48 17.06
C LYS A 57 -1.25 8.25 15.91
N GLN A 58 -1.64 7.49 14.88
CA GLN A 58 -0.79 7.23 13.71
C GLN A 58 -0.65 8.47 12.83
N ILE A 59 -1.74 9.23 12.66
CA ILE A 59 -1.72 10.51 11.93
C ILE A 59 -0.76 11.50 12.60
N GLU A 60 -0.78 11.61 13.94
CA GLU A 60 0.14 12.46 14.69
C GLU A 60 1.60 12.01 14.58
N LEU A 61 1.88 10.70 14.46
CA LEU A 61 3.23 10.20 14.17
C LEU A 61 3.72 10.69 12.81
N VAL A 62 2.89 10.58 11.77
CA VAL A 62 3.21 11.05 10.42
C VAL A 62 3.46 12.56 10.42
N LYS A 63 2.60 13.34 11.09
CA LYS A 63 2.74 14.78 11.26
C LYS A 63 4.08 15.14 11.91
N ARG A 64 4.42 14.50 13.02
CA ARG A 64 5.66 14.75 13.76
C ARG A 64 6.88 14.44 12.89
N TRP A 65 6.88 13.30 12.20
CA TRP A 65 7.95 12.93 11.27
C TRP A 65 8.16 13.96 10.15
N ILE A 66 7.07 14.50 9.57
CA ILE A 66 7.17 15.58 8.58
C ILE A 66 7.75 16.86 9.19
N VAL A 67 7.31 17.24 10.39
CA VAL A 67 7.83 18.41 11.14
C VAL A 67 9.32 18.26 11.44
N GLU A 68 9.78 17.06 11.77
CA GLU A 68 11.20 16.74 12.00
C GLU A 68 12.06 16.75 10.72
N GLY A 69 11.44 17.00 9.57
CA GLY A 69 12.09 17.17 8.28
C GLY A 69 11.96 15.96 7.36
N ALA A 70 11.04 15.03 7.66
CA ALA A 70 10.82 13.80 6.90
C ALA A 70 12.13 13.05 6.64
N LYS A 71 12.92 12.85 7.70
CA LYS A 71 14.22 12.19 7.61
C LYS A 71 14.04 10.70 7.34
N PHE A 72 14.95 10.15 6.55
CA PHE A 72 15.07 8.72 6.33
C PHE A 72 16.39 8.27 6.95
N ASP A 73 16.32 7.37 7.92
CA ASP A 73 17.47 6.98 8.74
C ASP A 73 18.36 5.92 8.05
N GLU A 74 17.94 5.42 6.89
CA GLU A 74 18.57 4.35 6.12
C GLU A 74 19.53 4.90 5.05
N THR A 75 20.62 4.17 4.80
CA THR A 75 21.73 4.59 3.92
C THR A 75 21.40 4.51 2.43
N THR A 76 20.24 3.98 2.05
CA THR A 76 19.86 3.77 0.64
C THR A 76 18.42 4.19 0.38
N GLU A 77 18.22 5.45 0.01
CA GLU A 77 16.90 6.01 -0.32
C GLU A 77 16.20 5.32 -1.53
N THR A 78 16.95 4.53 -2.29
CA THR A 78 16.46 3.70 -3.41
C THR A 78 16.08 2.29 -3.00
N ALA A 79 16.31 1.88 -1.74
CA ALA A 79 15.93 0.58 -1.25
C ALA A 79 14.39 0.44 -1.24
N ALA A 80 13.92 -0.78 -1.49
CA ALA A 80 12.50 -1.08 -1.43
C ALA A 80 12.02 -0.96 0.01
N LEU A 81 11.09 -0.04 0.26
CA LEU A 81 10.50 0.16 1.60
C LEU A 81 9.81 -1.12 2.12
N ALA A 82 9.28 -1.95 1.20
CA ALA A 82 8.70 -3.25 1.54
C ALA A 82 9.70 -4.21 2.22
N GLY A 83 11.01 -4.09 1.95
CA GLY A 83 12.03 -4.90 2.59
C GLY A 83 12.34 -4.48 4.03
N LEU A 84 11.89 -3.30 4.45
CA LEU A 84 12.03 -2.80 5.83
C LEU A 84 10.87 -3.24 6.73
N LEU A 85 9.75 -3.63 6.13
CA LEU A 85 8.62 -4.17 6.85
C LEU A 85 8.96 -5.61 7.25
N GLN A 86 8.69 -5.95 8.51
CA GLN A 86 8.69 -7.36 8.91
C GLN A 86 7.69 -8.10 8.01
N PRO A 87 8.07 -9.27 7.43
CA PRO A 87 7.12 -10.09 6.71
C PRO A 87 5.91 -10.31 7.60
N VAL A 88 4.72 -9.95 7.11
CA VAL A 88 3.49 -10.30 7.81
C VAL A 88 3.46 -11.82 7.84
N GLU A 89 3.63 -12.41 9.03
CA GLU A 89 3.44 -13.85 9.20
C GLU A 89 1.95 -14.12 8.97
N HIS A 90 1.63 -14.58 7.77
CA HIS A 90 0.32 -15.12 7.50
C HIS A 90 0.23 -16.50 8.16
N PRO A 91 -0.87 -16.82 8.87
CA PRO A 91 -1.09 -18.17 9.33
C PRO A 91 -1.05 -19.11 8.11
N PRO A 92 -0.54 -20.35 8.26
CA PRO A 92 -0.57 -21.31 7.17
C PRO A 92 -2.01 -21.49 6.68
N ALA A 93 -2.17 -21.74 5.39
CA ALA A 93 -3.46 -22.10 4.83
C ALA A 93 -4.09 -23.23 5.67
N PRO A 94 -5.40 -23.16 5.98
CA PRO A 94 -6.05 -24.23 6.72
C PRO A 94 -5.93 -25.56 5.95
N GLU A 95 -5.72 -26.66 6.68
CA GLU A 95 -5.66 -28.00 6.08
C GLU A 95 -6.94 -28.38 5.32
N SER A 96 -8.07 -27.81 5.74
CA SER A 96 -9.37 -27.99 5.11
C SER A 96 -10.12 -26.67 5.04
N TYR A 97 -10.53 -26.27 3.84
CA TYR A 97 -11.43 -25.14 3.65
C TYR A 97 -12.88 -25.61 3.84
N PRO A 98 -13.71 -24.88 4.60
CA PRO A 98 -15.10 -25.26 4.85
C PRO A 98 -15.97 -25.21 3.59
N SER A 99 -15.48 -24.62 2.50
CA SER A 99 -16.14 -24.59 1.21
C SER A 99 -15.11 -24.86 0.10
N PRO A 100 -15.49 -25.64 -0.92
CA PRO A 100 -14.61 -25.87 -2.06
C PRO A 100 -14.35 -24.55 -2.79
N VAL A 101 -13.10 -24.32 -3.17
CA VAL A 101 -12.76 -23.19 -4.05
C VAL A 101 -13.45 -23.44 -5.40
N PRO A 102 -14.29 -22.53 -5.91
CA PRO A 102 -14.97 -22.75 -7.17
C PRO A 102 -13.95 -22.78 -8.32
N ILE A 103 -13.83 -23.93 -8.96
CA ILE A 103 -13.08 -24.08 -10.21
C ILE A 103 -14.02 -23.64 -11.34
N THR A 104 -13.68 -22.54 -12.00
CA THR A 104 -14.53 -21.93 -13.03
C THR A 104 -14.28 -22.51 -14.43
N ALA A 105 -13.10 -23.07 -14.68
CA ALA A 105 -12.81 -23.79 -15.91
C ALA A 105 -11.87 -24.96 -15.65
N LEU A 106 -12.12 -26.05 -16.37
CA LEU A 106 -11.32 -27.26 -16.33
C LEU A 106 -11.14 -27.77 -17.77
N GLU A 107 -9.89 -27.93 -18.20
CA GLU A 107 -9.57 -28.50 -19.51
C GLU A 107 -8.55 -29.63 -19.36
N PHE A 108 -8.82 -30.76 -20.01
CA PHE A 108 -7.87 -31.85 -20.12
C PHE A 108 -6.91 -31.56 -21.27
N GLY A 109 -5.61 -31.68 -21.01
CA GLY A 109 -4.61 -31.66 -22.07
C GLY A 109 -4.84 -32.82 -23.07
N PRO A 110 -4.35 -32.70 -24.31
CA PRO A 110 -4.67 -33.61 -25.43
C PRO A 110 -4.28 -35.08 -25.20
N VAL A 111 -3.47 -35.39 -24.18
CA VAL A 111 -3.01 -36.75 -23.83
C VAL A 111 -3.61 -37.23 -22.49
N GLY A 112 -4.50 -36.46 -21.86
CA GLY A 112 -5.13 -36.83 -20.58
C GLY A 112 -4.20 -36.83 -19.36
N GLU A 113 -2.89 -36.64 -19.54
CA GLU A 113 -1.89 -36.60 -18.46
C GLU A 113 -1.87 -35.29 -17.65
N ARG A 114 -2.52 -34.23 -18.15
CA ARG A 114 -2.49 -32.90 -17.53
C ARG A 114 -3.89 -32.31 -17.46
N LEU A 115 -4.18 -31.73 -16.31
CA LEU A 115 -5.44 -31.05 -16.02
C LEU A 115 -5.14 -29.58 -15.76
N PHE A 116 -5.71 -28.70 -16.57
CA PHE A 116 -5.61 -27.25 -16.37
C PHE A 116 -6.87 -26.79 -15.64
N ALA A 117 -6.71 -26.28 -14.42
CA ALA A 117 -7.79 -25.72 -13.63
C ALA A 117 -7.57 -24.22 -13.45
N SER A 118 -8.59 -23.40 -13.68
CA SER A 118 -8.59 -21.98 -13.35
C SER A 118 -9.69 -21.67 -12.34
N GLY A 119 -9.39 -20.80 -11.37
CA GLY A 119 -10.34 -20.36 -10.36
C GLY A 119 -9.76 -19.29 -9.46
N TYR A 120 -10.19 -18.04 -9.67
CA TYR A 120 -10.31 -16.94 -8.70
C TYR A 120 -11.00 -15.77 -9.43
N ARG A 121 -12.03 -15.15 -8.83
CA ARG A 121 -12.61 -13.86 -9.28
C ARG A 121 -12.55 -12.89 -8.11
#